data_AF-A0A133ZYR8-F1
#
_entry.id   AF-A0A133ZYR8-F1
#
_cell.length_a   1.000
_cell.length_b   1.000
_cell.length_c   1.000
_cell.angle_alpha   90.00
_cell.angle_beta   90.00
_cell.angle_gamma   90.00
#
_symmetry.space_group_name_H-M   'P 1'
#
loop_
_entity.id
_entity.type
_entity.pdbx_description
1 polymer ?
#
loop_
_entity_poly.entity_id
_entity_poly.type
_entity_poly.pdbx_seq_one_letter_code
_entity_poly.pdbx_strand_id
1 'polypeptide(L)'
;MDFKNQIDELKRLVEKLKRNDSNVSKEDLMTKYKKSYMELKNEIKKKADGLIDEILIEGLLIVKDERGYKCLEDISRFVEKKKDEGIIRQCSDLIFKKYDVDKVVELAKDVKTGIDKIYSNYLEEVEQ
;
A
#
# COMPACT_ATOMS: atom_id res chain seq x y z
N MET A 1 -14.72 -5.95 -1.28
CA MET A 1 -13.78 -5.68 -2.39
C MET A 1 -13.07 -6.98 -2.73
N ASP A 2 -12.63 -7.21 -3.97
CA ASP A 2 -11.89 -8.44 -4.31
C ASP A 2 -10.38 -8.20 -4.31
N PHE A 3 -9.80 -8.16 -3.11
CA PHE A 3 -8.36 -8.00 -2.94
C PHE A 3 -7.55 -9.13 -3.58
N LYS A 4 -8.12 -10.33 -3.71
CA LYS A 4 -7.39 -11.47 -4.25
C LYS A 4 -6.93 -11.20 -5.67
N ASN A 5 -7.82 -10.68 -6.51
CA ASN A 5 -7.48 -10.35 -7.90
C ASN A 5 -6.41 -9.25 -8.00
N GLN A 6 -6.48 -8.22 -7.15
CA GLN A 6 -5.47 -7.16 -7.14
C GLN A 6 -4.10 -7.65 -6.65
N ILE A 7 -4.09 -8.49 -5.61
CA ILE A 7 -2.87 -9.12 -5.09
C ILE A 7 -2.24 -10.01 -6.17
N ASP A 8 -3.04 -10.84 -6.84
CA ASP A 8 -2.57 -11.72 -7.91
C ASP A 8 -2.04 -10.93 -9.12
N GLU A 9 -2.68 -9.82 -9.49
CA GLU A 9 -2.18 -8.92 -10.53
C GLU A 9 -0.84 -8.29 -10.15
N LEU A 10 -0.73 -7.76 -8.94
CA LEU A 10 0.52 -7.17 -8.43
C LEU A 10 1.64 -8.21 -8.36
N LYS A 11 1.35 -9.43 -7.88
CA LYS A 11 2.30 -10.56 -7.88
C LYS A 11 2.82 -10.88 -9.28
N ARG A 12 1.95 -10.89 -10.30
CA ARG A 12 2.36 -11.12 -11.69
C ARG A 12 3.32 -10.04 -12.20
N LEU A 13 3.05 -8.77 -11.89
CA LEU A 13 3.92 -7.66 -12.30
C LEU A 13 5.28 -7.69 -11.57
N VAL A 14 5.28 -7.96 -10.27
CA VAL A 14 6.50 -8.08 -9.46
C VAL A 14 7.35 -9.28 -9.89
N GLU A 15 6.74 -10.40 -10.25
CA GLU A 15 7.45 -11.56 -10.82
C GLU A 15 8.05 -11.23 -12.19
N LYS A 16 7.35 -10.45 -13.03
CA LYS A 16 7.91 -9.94 -14.29
C LYS A 16 9.13 -9.05 -14.03
N LEU A 17 9.07 -8.17 -13.02
CA LEU A 17 10.20 -7.33 -12.63
C LEU A 17 11.39 -8.19 -12.17
N LYS A 18 11.17 -9.19 -11.30
CA LYS A 18 12.19 -10.12 -10.83
C LYS A 18 12.89 -10.84 -11.98
N ARG A 19 12.13 -11.28 -12.99
CA ARG A 19 12.69 -11.90 -14.20
C ARG A 19 13.53 -10.93 -15.01
N ASN A 20 13.11 -9.67 -15.15
CA ASN A 20 13.91 -8.66 -15.85
C ASN A 20 15.24 -8.42 -15.13
N ASP A 21 15.19 -8.23 -13.81
CA ASP A 21 16.38 -7.97 -12.99
C ASP A 21 17.36 -9.15 -12.96
N SER A 22 16.87 -10.39 -13.12
CA SER A 22 17.69 -11.61 -13.11
C SER A 22 18.27 -11.99 -14.48
N ASN A 23 17.58 -11.65 -15.57
CA ASN A 23 17.95 -12.13 -16.92
C ASN A 23 18.52 -11.05 -17.84
N VAL A 24 18.39 -9.76 -17.47
CA VAL A 24 18.86 -8.64 -18.29
C VAL A 24 19.90 -7.86 -17.52
N SER A 25 20.99 -7.49 -18.19
CA SER A 25 22.04 -6.69 -17.56
C SER A 25 21.47 -5.34 -17.09
N LYS A 26 22.00 -4.81 -16.00
CA LYS A 26 21.60 -3.49 -15.49
C LYS A 26 21.85 -2.39 -16.53
N GLU A 27 22.88 -2.52 -17.35
CA GLU A 27 23.19 -1.58 -18.42
C GLU A 27 22.09 -1.57 -19.48
N ASP A 28 21.68 -2.74 -19.98
CA ASP A 28 20.61 -2.87 -20.97
C ASP A 28 19.27 -2.38 -20.41
N LEU A 29 18.96 -2.71 -19.16
CA LEU A 29 17.75 -2.23 -18.47
C LEU A 29 17.73 -0.70 -18.36
N MET A 30 18.88 -0.07 -18.21
CA MET A 30 19.00 1.39 -18.06
C MET A 30 19.25 2.13 -19.38
N THR A 31 19.41 1.42 -20.49
CA THR A 31 19.63 1.99 -21.83
C THR A 31 18.56 1.49 -22.82
N LYS A 32 18.78 0.33 -23.45
CA LYS A 32 17.94 -0.27 -24.49
C LYS A 32 16.50 -0.50 -24.05
N TYR A 33 16.29 -0.92 -22.80
CA TYR A 33 14.97 -1.25 -22.26
C TYR A 33 14.48 -0.25 -21.20
N LYS A 34 15.13 0.91 -21.07
CA LYS A 34 14.85 1.90 -20.02
C LYS A 34 13.37 2.27 -19.92
N LYS A 35 12.74 2.54 -21.06
CA LYS A 35 11.33 2.98 -21.10
C LYS A 35 10.40 1.91 -20.52
N SER A 36 10.44 0.70 -21.07
CA SER A 36 9.57 -0.40 -20.64
C SER A 36 9.86 -0.87 -19.21
N TYR A 37 11.13 -0.82 -18.78
CA TYR A 37 11.50 -1.13 -17.40
C TYR A 37 10.95 -0.11 -16.41
N MET A 38 11.04 1.19 -16.71
CA MET A 38 10.49 2.24 -15.85
C MET A 38 8.96 2.25 -15.86
N GLU A 39 8.32 1.96 -17.00
CA GLU A 39 6.87 1.79 -17.09
C GLU A 39 6.39 0.66 -16.18
N LEU A 40 7.05 -0.50 -16.20
CA LEU A 40 6.73 -1.62 -15.30
C LEU A 40 6.85 -1.22 -13.82
N LYS A 41 7.93 -0.53 -13.44
CA LYS A 41 8.11 -0.08 -12.03
C LYS A 41 7.03 0.91 -11.61
N ASN A 42 6.62 1.81 -12.50
CA ASN A 42 5.54 2.76 -12.23
C ASN A 42 4.18 2.08 -12.13
N GLU A 43 3.92 1.07 -12.97
CA GLU A 43 2.68 0.28 -12.91
C GLU A 43 2.58 -0.49 -11.59
N ILE A 44 3.66 -1.17 -11.19
CA ILE A 44 3.77 -1.85 -9.90
C ILE A 44 3.50 -0.88 -8.76
N LYS A 45 4.14 0.30 -8.78
CA LYS A 45 3.93 1.32 -7.75
C LYS A 45 2.45 1.72 -7.66
N LYS A 46 1.82 2.06 -8.78
CA LYS A 46 0.40 2.47 -8.81
C LYS A 46 -0.53 1.39 -8.27
N LYS A 47 -0.30 0.13 -8.64
CA LYS A 47 -1.10 -1.01 -8.18
C LYS A 47 -0.90 -1.27 -6.68
N ALA A 48 0.33 -1.14 -6.18
CA ALA A 48 0.62 -1.27 -4.76
C ALA A 48 0.00 -0.13 -3.95
N ASP A 49 0.16 1.13 -4.38
CA ASP A 49 -0.43 2.29 -3.71
C ASP A 49 -1.96 2.14 -3.63
N GLY A 50 -2.63 1.80 -4.74
CA GLY A 50 -4.08 1.59 -4.77
C GLY A 50 -4.54 0.44 -3.86
N LEU A 51 -3.86 -0.71 -3.89
CA LEU A 51 -4.18 -1.84 -3.01
C LEU A 51 -4.04 -1.47 -1.53
N ILE A 52 -2.97 -0.76 -1.16
CA ILE A 52 -2.74 -0.32 0.21
C ILE A 52 -3.84 0.64 0.63
N ASP A 53 -4.13 1.67 -0.16
CA ASP A 53 -5.17 2.65 0.15
C ASP A 53 -6.53 1.98 0.37
N GLU A 54 -6.90 1.04 -0.50
CA GLU A 54 -8.16 0.28 -0.36
C GLU A 54 -8.21 -0.57 0.92
N ILE A 55 -7.10 -1.22 1.31
CA ILE A 55 -7.01 -1.96 2.58
C ILE A 55 -7.21 -1.01 3.78
N LEU A 56 -6.57 0.16 3.76
CA LEU A 56 -6.61 1.09 4.88
C LEU A 56 -8.02 1.66 5.13
N ILE A 57 -8.77 1.93 4.06
CA ILE A 57 -10.11 2.52 4.14
C ILE A 57 -11.25 1.50 4.24
N GLU A 58 -10.96 0.20 4.09
CA GLU A 58 -11.99 -0.84 4.06
C GLU A 58 -12.89 -0.78 5.31
N GLY A 59 -14.21 -0.76 5.11
CA GLY A 59 -15.19 -0.82 6.19
C GLY A 59 -15.37 0.48 7.01
N LEU A 60 -14.64 1.56 6.68
CA LEU A 60 -14.82 2.85 7.34
C LEU A 60 -16.07 3.56 6.82
N LEU A 61 -16.99 3.92 7.73
CA LEU A 61 -18.21 4.69 7.44
C LEU A 61 -18.27 5.89 8.39
N ILE A 62 -17.70 7.01 7.95
CA ILE A 62 -17.56 8.21 8.77
C ILE A 62 -18.57 9.27 8.31
N VAL A 63 -19.40 9.75 9.25
CA VAL A 63 -20.39 10.81 9.01
C VAL A 63 -19.69 12.16 8.86
N LYS A 64 -20.21 13.04 8.00
CA LYS A 64 -19.65 14.40 7.78
C LYS A 64 -20.11 15.40 8.86
N ASP A 65 -19.83 15.09 10.11
CA ASP A 65 -20.04 15.96 11.27
C ASP A 65 -18.71 16.25 12.00
N GLU A 66 -18.76 17.05 13.07
CA GLU A 66 -17.57 17.44 13.84
C GLU A 66 -16.80 16.22 14.37
N ARG A 67 -17.52 15.21 14.88
CA ARG A 67 -16.94 13.95 15.38
C ARG A 67 -16.26 13.17 14.26
N GLY A 68 -16.90 13.08 13.09
CA GLY A 68 -16.32 12.41 11.94
C GLY A 68 -15.07 13.12 11.40
N TYR A 69 -15.04 14.45 11.37
CA TYR A 69 -13.83 15.20 11.01
C TYR A 69 -12.68 14.95 12.00
N LYS A 70 -12.98 14.90 13.30
CA LYS A 70 -11.99 14.54 14.32
C LYS A 70 -11.45 13.12 14.11
N CYS A 71 -12.31 12.14 13.83
CA CYS A 71 -11.89 10.77 13.51
C CYS A 71 -10.95 10.73 12.28
N LEU A 72 -11.29 11.47 11.22
CA LEU A 72 -10.44 11.58 10.02
C LEU A 72 -9.08 12.23 10.34
N GLU A 73 -9.05 13.25 11.19
CA GLU A 73 -7.81 13.89 11.62
C GLU A 73 -6.92 12.91 12.41
N ASP A 74 -7.49 12.15 13.34
CA ASP A 74 -6.76 11.17 14.13
C ASP A 74 -6.20 10.02 13.26
N ILE A 75 -6.99 9.54 12.30
CA ILE A 75 -6.52 8.55 11.30
C ILE A 75 -5.38 9.14 10.46
N SER A 76 -5.52 10.38 9.97
CA SER A 76 -4.50 11.05 9.18
C SER A 76 -3.19 11.19 9.96
N ARG A 77 -3.26 11.65 11.21
CA ARG A 77 -2.10 11.80 12.10
C ARG A 77 -1.43 10.45 12.38
N PHE A 78 -2.21 9.39 12.57
CA PHE A 78 -1.68 8.04 12.73
C PHE A 78 -0.96 7.55 11.48
N VAL A 79 -1.54 7.74 10.30
CA VAL A 79 -0.92 7.34 9.03
C VAL A 79 0.36 8.13 8.76
N GLU A 80 0.38 9.45 9.00
CA GLU A 80 1.60 10.25 8.87
C GLU A 80 2.70 9.77 9.82
N LYS A 81 2.37 9.47 11.07
CA LYS A 81 3.33 8.87 12.00
C LYS A 81 3.91 7.56 11.47
N LYS A 82 3.11 6.70 10.84
CA LYS A 82 3.58 5.45 10.22
C LYS A 82 4.52 5.72 9.03
N LYS A 83 4.27 6.79 8.27
CA LYS A 83 5.18 7.24 7.20
C LYS A 83 6.53 7.69 7.78
N ASP A 84 6.51 8.45 8.87
CA ASP A 84 7.73 8.89 9.58
C ASP A 84 8.52 7.72 10.17
N GLU A 85 7.83 6.67 10.64
CA GLU A 85 8.43 5.39 11.05
C GLU A 85 9.02 4.58 9.88
N GLY A 86 8.87 5.08 8.64
CA GLY A 86 9.54 4.56 7.45
C GLY A 86 8.77 3.50 6.68
N ILE A 87 7.46 3.34 6.93
CA ILE A 87 6.67 2.27 6.29
C ILE A 87 6.68 2.34 4.75
N ILE A 88 6.71 3.54 4.17
CA ILE A 88 6.81 3.75 2.71
C ILE A 88 8.06 3.07 2.16
N ARG A 89 9.20 3.25 2.85
CA ARG A 89 10.48 2.65 2.46
C ARG A 89 10.43 1.13 2.61
N GLN A 90 9.81 0.63 3.67
CA GLN A 90 9.67 -0.81 3.90
C GLN A 90 8.84 -1.48 2.77
N CYS A 91 7.71 -0.90 2.38
CA CYS A 91 6.90 -1.37 1.25
C CYS A 91 7.71 -1.33 -0.06
N SER A 92 8.43 -0.24 -0.32
CA SER A 92 9.28 -0.11 -1.51
C SER A 92 10.37 -1.18 -1.57
N ASP A 93 11.04 -1.46 -0.45
CA ASP A 93 12.07 -2.50 -0.37
C ASP A 93 11.49 -3.91 -0.54
N LEU A 94 10.30 -4.17 0.01
CA LEU A 94 9.59 -5.44 -0.19
C LEU A 94 9.27 -5.68 -1.65
N ILE A 95 8.78 -4.67 -2.36
CA ILE A 95 8.40 -4.78 -3.78
C ILE A 95 9.62 -4.87 -4.69
N PHE A 96 10.53 -3.90 -4.59
CA PHE A 96 11.58 -3.68 -5.60
C PHE A 96 12.91 -4.35 -5.29
N LYS A 97 13.08 -4.93 -4.09
CA LYS A 97 14.31 -5.65 -3.72
C LYS A 97 14.05 -7.09 -3.30
N LYS A 98 12.94 -7.33 -2.60
CA LYS A 98 12.60 -8.67 -2.07
C LYS A 98 11.54 -9.39 -2.90
N TYR A 99 10.83 -8.68 -3.77
CA TYR A 99 9.76 -9.21 -4.62
C TYR A 99 8.65 -9.90 -3.82
N ASP A 100 8.34 -9.38 -2.63
CA ASP A 100 7.46 -10.01 -1.63
C ASP A 100 6.18 -9.18 -1.44
N VAL A 101 5.16 -9.49 -2.25
CA VAL A 101 3.86 -8.79 -2.22
C VAL A 101 3.05 -9.19 -0.99
N ASP A 102 3.16 -10.42 -0.51
CA ASP A 102 2.39 -10.89 0.64
C ASP A 102 2.75 -10.10 1.90
N LYS A 103 4.04 -9.82 2.12
CA LYS A 103 4.47 -8.97 3.23
C LYS A 103 4.04 -7.50 3.11
N VAL A 104 3.83 -6.99 1.89
CA VAL A 104 3.26 -5.64 1.72
C VAL A 104 1.82 -5.63 2.20
N VAL A 105 1.06 -6.68 1.90
CA VAL A 105 -0.32 -6.85 2.36
C VAL A 105 -0.36 -7.01 3.89
N GLU A 106 0.56 -7.78 4.48
CA GLU A 106 0.69 -7.90 5.93
C GLU A 106 0.95 -6.52 6.58
N LEU A 107 1.92 -5.75 6.08
CA LEU A 107 2.19 -4.40 6.59
C LEU A 107 0.97 -3.47 6.47
N ALA A 108 0.23 -3.53 5.36
CA ALA A 108 -0.98 -2.72 5.19
C ALA A 108 -2.06 -3.11 6.21
N LYS A 109 -2.23 -4.41 6.49
CA LYS A 109 -3.17 -4.92 7.51
C LYS A 109 -2.77 -4.53 8.93
N ASP A 110 -1.48 -4.47 9.22
CA ASP A 110 -0.98 -4.01 10.52
C ASP A 110 -1.32 -2.52 10.75
N VAL A 111 -1.16 -1.68 9.71
CA VAL A 111 -1.60 -0.28 9.78
C VAL A 111 -3.12 -0.20 9.91
N LYS A 112 -3.86 -0.99 9.13
CA LYS A 112 -5.33 -1.06 9.19
C LYS A 112 -5.82 -1.38 10.60
N THR A 113 -5.18 -2.31 11.30
CA THR A 113 -5.49 -2.62 12.70
C THR A 113 -5.41 -1.39 13.61
N GLY A 114 -4.43 -0.51 13.38
CA GLY A 114 -4.32 0.76 14.09
C GLY A 114 -5.42 1.76 13.73
N ILE A 115 -5.78 1.84 12.44
CA ILE A 115 -6.91 2.65 11.96
C ILE A 115 -8.24 2.17 12.57
N ASP A 116 -8.46 0.85 12.58
CA ASP A 116 -9.67 0.24 13.13
C ASP A 116 -9.82 0.54 14.61
N LYS A 117 -8.72 0.58 15.36
CA LYS A 117 -8.75 0.99 16.77
C LYS A 117 -9.21 2.44 16.94
N ILE A 118 -8.78 3.35 16.08
CA ILE A 118 -9.24 4.75 16.11
C ILE A 118 -10.72 4.82 15.74
N TYR A 119 -11.12 4.07 14.72
CA TYR A 119 -12.49 4.02 14.23
C TYR A 119 -13.46 3.40 15.25
N SER A 120 -13.05 2.38 16.01
CA SER A 120 -13.84 1.82 17.11
C SER A 120 -14.18 2.86 18.17
N ASN A 121 -13.22 3.70 18.56
CA ASN A 121 -13.49 4.78 19.52
C ASN A 121 -14.52 5.79 18.96
N TYR A 122 -14.45 6.10 17.66
CA TYR A 122 -15.44 6.95 17.00
C TYR A 122 -16.84 6.34 17.03
N LEU A 123 -16.98 5.03 16.79
CA LEU A 123 -18.28 4.35 16.86
C LEU A 123 -18.89 4.41 18.26
N GLU A 124 -18.07 4.22 19.31
CA GLU A 124 -18.53 4.34 20.71
C GLU A 124 -19.03 5.75 21.06
N GLU A 125 -18.42 6.81 20.49
CA GLU A 125 -18.87 8.21 20.66
C GLU A 125 -20.14 8.55 19.85
N VAL A 126 -20.49 7.74 18.84
CA VAL A 126 -21.67 7.93 18.00
C VAL A 126 -22.88 7.17 18.53
N GLU A 127 -22.67 6.05 19.22
CA GLU A 127 -23.73 5.24 19.85
C GLU A 127 -24.24 5.81 21.19
N GLN A 128 -23.56 6.82 21.74
CA GLN A 128 -23.95 7.57 22.95
C GLN A 128 -24.80 8.80 22.62
#